data_AF-A0A414PYH9-F1
#
_entry.id   AF-A0A414PYH9-F1
#
_cell.length_a   1.000
_cell.length_b   1.000
_cell.length_c   1.000
_cell.angle_alpha   90.00
_cell.angle_beta   90.00
_cell.angle_gamma   90.00
#
_symmetry.space_group_name_H-M   'P 1'
#
loop_
_entity.id
_entity.type
_entity.pdbx_description
1 polymer ?
#
loop_
_entity_poly.entity_id
_entity_poly.type
_entity_poly.pdbx_seq_one_letter_code
_entity_poly.pdbx_strand_id
1 'polypeptide(L)'
;MIDKRLIEAVPGAERLKSAMITPELFVKDLMQDYSGRPLYTYEEWTRELINHSNAFKELTRGAEFHAPVSEANGECDAVSDAYQLDFKLIFGKSMMRAVSLTSSRRVSDRGITLEQLCRSHVKEQRGLRLHAILRDYSLAKLDELLKTESNKQLSEEDREARGLLRSISHSKNLLLIYPCRFEGIDRLPELEETANAALYYDFRNVLDVRRIHHPGKDTFLSYFCDDRMVVTRASGHGLSKFDDIMVAKSRTYMDIMRMRDPGEYQRLLKLV
;
A
#
# COMPACT_ATOMS: atom_id res chain seq x y z
N MET A 1 8.28 9.32 16.42
CA MET A 1 9.71 9.03 16.58
C MET A 1 10.07 7.84 15.71
N ILE A 2 11.10 8.00 14.88
CA ILE A 2 11.70 6.93 14.09
C ILE A 2 12.43 5.99 15.07
N ASP A 3 12.34 4.69 14.84
CA ASP A 3 12.95 3.68 15.72
C ASP A 3 14.49 3.76 15.63
N LYS A 4 15.16 3.78 16.78
CA LYS A 4 16.62 3.87 16.88
C LYS A 4 17.33 2.74 16.12
N ARG A 5 16.75 1.53 16.10
CA ARG A 5 17.31 0.37 15.41
C ARG A 5 17.30 0.54 13.89
N LEU A 6 16.27 1.24 13.37
CA LEU A 6 16.20 1.57 11.94
C LEU A 6 17.30 2.57 11.58
N ILE A 7 17.50 3.60 12.41
CA ILE A 7 18.54 4.62 12.21
C ILE A 7 19.94 3.99 12.24
N GLU A 8 20.19 3.07 13.17
CA GLU A 8 21.47 2.36 13.26
C GLU A 8 21.72 1.42 12.07
N ALA A 9 20.66 0.83 11.52
CA ALA A 9 20.76 -0.15 10.44
C ALA A 9 20.78 0.47 9.04
N VAL A 10 20.18 1.65 8.85
CA VAL A 10 19.97 2.27 7.54
C VAL A 10 20.52 3.70 7.56
N PRO A 11 21.66 3.96 6.89
CA PRO A 11 22.21 5.30 6.76
C PRO A 11 21.17 6.29 6.20
N GLY A 12 21.05 7.46 6.82
CA GLY A 12 20.13 8.52 6.39
C GLY A 12 18.69 8.33 6.87
N ALA A 13 18.34 7.21 7.51
CA ALA A 13 16.99 6.95 8.00
C ALA A 13 16.56 7.93 9.12
N GLU A 14 17.50 8.58 9.83
CA GLU A 14 17.20 9.66 10.77
C GLU A 14 16.59 10.90 10.10
N ARG A 15 16.82 11.05 8.78
CA ARG A 15 16.29 12.15 7.96
C ARG A 15 15.02 11.75 7.21
N LEU A 16 14.54 10.53 7.38
CA LEU A 16 13.38 9.99 6.68
C LEU A 16 12.09 10.25 7.47
N LYS A 17 11.18 11.07 6.92
CA LYS A 17 9.82 11.20 7.45
C LYS A 17 8.88 10.31 6.67
N SER A 18 7.91 9.72 7.36
CA SER A 18 6.82 8.99 6.74
C SER A 18 5.48 9.44 7.31
N ALA A 19 4.51 9.69 6.45
CA ALA A 19 3.12 9.94 6.82
C ALA A 19 2.21 8.99 6.04
N MET A 20 1.10 8.58 6.65
CA MET A 20 0.07 7.85 5.93
C MET A 20 -0.49 8.75 4.82
N ILE A 21 -0.70 8.18 3.63
CA ILE A 21 -1.46 8.92 2.60
C ILE A 21 -2.88 9.16 3.08
N THR A 22 -3.59 10.05 2.41
CA THR A 22 -5.01 10.32 2.65
C THR A 22 -5.82 9.02 2.73
N PRO A 23 -6.54 8.75 3.84
CA PRO A 23 -7.32 7.53 4.04
C PRO A 23 -8.30 7.19 2.92
N GLU A 24 -8.92 8.19 2.29
CA GLU A 24 -9.85 8.05 1.17
C GLU A 24 -9.23 7.36 -0.05
N LEU A 25 -7.90 7.33 -0.16
CA LEU A 25 -7.19 6.61 -1.22
C LEU A 25 -7.16 5.09 -0.99
N PHE A 26 -7.33 4.59 0.23
CA PHE A 26 -7.17 3.16 0.51
C PHE A 26 -8.21 2.55 1.45
N VAL A 27 -9.13 3.34 1.98
CA VAL A 27 -10.28 2.88 2.76
C VAL A 27 -11.54 3.03 1.93
N LYS A 28 -12.06 1.89 1.44
CA LYS A 28 -13.19 1.79 0.49
C LYS A 28 -14.43 2.61 0.88
N ASP A 29 -14.75 2.68 2.17
CA ASP A 29 -16.00 3.28 2.65
C ASP A 29 -15.89 4.76 3.07
N LEU A 30 -14.79 5.45 2.71
CA LEU A 30 -14.64 6.87 3.05
C LEU A 30 -15.10 7.81 1.93
N MET A 31 -15.23 7.33 0.70
CA MET A 31 -15.80 8.07 -0.43
C MET A 31 -17.01 7.30 -0.95
N GLN A 32 -18.22 7.86 -0.80
CA GLN A 32 -19.46 7.14 -1.13
C GLN A 32 -20.44 8.01 -1.93
N ASP A 33 -21.32 7.36 -2.69
CA ASP A 33 -22.51 7.99 -3.22
C ASP A 33 -23.59 8.13 -2.12
N TYR A 34 -24.71 8.80 -2.43
CA TYR A 34 -25.82 8.96 -1.48
C TYR A 34 -26.52 7.64 -1.12
N SER A 35 -26.32 6.56 -1.88
CA SER A 35 -26.82 5.22 -1.53
C SER A 35 -25.89 4.46 -0.58
N GLY A 36 -24.75 5.08 -0.20
CA GLY A 36 -23.73 4.48 0.65
C GLY A 36 -22.80 3.52 -0.08
N ARG A 37 -22.83 3.50 -1.42
CA ARG A 37 -21.91 2.67 -2.21
C ARG A 37 -20.56 3.39 -2.34
N PRO A 38 -19.44 2.68 -2.17
CA PRO A 38 -18.11 3.21 -2.47
C PRO A 38 -18.04 3.80 -3.87
N LEU A 39 -17.54 5.04 -3.99
CA LEU A 39 -17.30 5.69 -5.28
C LEU A 39 -16.06 5.12 -5.97
N TYR A 40 -15.03 4.83 -5.17
CA TYR A 40 -13.72 4.42 -5.66
C TYR A 40 -13.12 3.30 -4.81
N THR A 41 -12.26 2.50 -5.42
CA THR A 41 -11.38 1.57 -4.70
C THR A 41 -9.92 1.90 -4.96
N TYR A 42 -9.04 1.42 -4.08
CA TYR A 42 -7.61 1.62 -4.30
C TYR A 42 -7.09 0.84 -5.50
N GLU A 43 -7.76 -0.27 -5.86
CA GLU A 43 -7.42 -1.05 -7.04
C GLU A 43 -7.63 -0.27 -8.32
N GLU A 44 -8.62 0.63 -8.38
CA GLU A 44 -8.90 1.45 -9.56
C GLU A 44 -7.76 2.41 -9.87
N TRP A 45 -7.40 3.30 -8.93
CA TRP A 45 -6.30 4.23 -9.17
C TRP A 45 -4.95 3.50 -9.29
N THR A 46 -4.75 2.40 -8.56
CA THR A 46 -3.51 1.60 -8.69
C THR A 46 -3.38 1.06 -10.11
N ARG A 47 -4.47 0.50 -10.67
CA ARG A 47 -4.51 -0.03 -12.03
C ARG A 47 -4.28 1.07 -13.08
N GLU A 48 -4.89 2.24 -12.90
CA GLU A 48 -4.62 3.41 -13.76
C GLU A 48 -3.14 3.80 -13.73
N LEU A 49 -2.53 3.87 -12.55
CA LEU A 49 -1.12 4.24 -12.42
C LEU A 49 -0.19 3.21 -13.09
N ILE A 50 -0.37 1.91 -12.84
CA ILE A 50 0.50 0.89 -13.45
C ILE A 50 0.35 0.84 -14.98
N ASN A 51 -0.81 1.22 -15.54
CA ASN A 51 -0.97 1.40 -16.99
C ASN A 51 -0.18 2.59 -17.56
N HIS A 52 0.28 3.50 -16.71
CA HIS A 52 1.18 4.60 -17.08
C HIS A 52 2.66 4.30 -16.83
N SER A 53 2.99 3.13 -16.28
CA SER A 53 4.36 2.66 -16.09
C SER A 53 4.90 2.06 -17.38
N ASN A 54 6.12 2.46 -17.78
CA ASN A 54 6.78 1.87 -18.94
C ASN A 54 7.28 0.46 -18.61
N ALA A 55 7.79 0.25 -17.39
CA ALA A 55 8.27 -1.05 -16.95
C ALA A 55 7.16 -2.11 -16.91
N PHE A 56 5.94 -1.74 -16.48
CA PHE A 56 4.79 -2.64 -16.53
C PHE A 56 4.31 -2.91 -17.96
N LYS A 57 4.35 -1.91 -18.86
CA LYS A 57 4.04 -2.11 -20.29
C LYS A 57 4.99 -3.11 -20.94
N GLU A 58 6.26 -3.12 -20.57
CA GLU A 58 7.21 -4.11 -21.07
C GLU A 58 6.81 -5.53 -20.63
N LEU A 59 6.39 -5.72 -19.38
CA LEU A 59 5.90 -7.01 -18.87
C LEU A 59 4.65 -7.51 -19.60
N THR A 60 3.75 -6.59 -19.96
CA THR A 60 2.49 -6.92 -20.65
C THR A 60 2.63 -6.95 -22.18
N ARG A 61 3.86 -6.78 -22.73
CA ARG A 61 4.11 -6.66 -24.17
C ARG A 61 3.31 -5.53 -24.83
N GLY A 62 3.13 -4.44 -24.10
CA GLY A 62 2.42 -3.24 -24.52
C GLY A 62 0.92 -3.25 -24.24
N ALA A 63 0.34 -4.35 -23.73
CA ALA A 63 -1.07 -4.42 -23.38
C ALA A 63 -1.39 -3.65 -22.09
N GLU A 64 -2.59 -3.07 -22.01
CA GLU A 64 -3.08 -2.45 -20.77
C GLU A 64 -3.67 -3.49 -19.81
N PHE A 65 -3.50 -3.24 -18.52
CA PHE A 65 -4.23 -3.96 -17.48
C PHE A 65 -5.67 -3.49 -17.40
N HIS A 66 -6.59 -4.44 -17.30
CA HIS A 66 -8.01 -4.22 -17.05
C HIS A 66 -8.45 -4.93 -15.76
N ALA A 67 -9.60 -4.52 -15.23
CA ALA A 67 -10.26 -5.23 -14.13
C ALA A 67 -10.66 -6.64 -14.60
N PRO A 68 -10.65 -7.66 -13.72
CA PRO A 68 -11.16 -8.96 -14.09
C PRO A 68 -12.66 -8.89 -14.39
N VAL A 69 -13.15 -9.80 -15.24
CA VAL A 69 -14.58 -9.88 -15.61
C VAL A 69 -15.45 -10.25 -14.40
N SER A 70 -14.86 -10.96 -13.43
CA SER A 70 -15.48 -11.31 -12.16
C SER A 70 -14.40 -11.43 -11.09
N GLU A 71 -14.75 -11.17 -9.83
CA GLU A 71 -13.91 -11.40 -8.64
C GLU A 71 -14.40 -12.60 -7.81
N ALA A 72 -15.39 -13.34 -8.31
CA ALA A 72 -16.09 -14.38 -7.56
C ALA A 72 -15.18 -15.58 -7.20
N ASN A 73 -14.05 -15.75 -7.88
CA ASN A 73 -13.16 -16.91 -7.71
C ASN A 73 -11.75 -16.51 -7.29
N GLY A 74 -11.57 -15.29 -6.78
CA GLY A 74 -10.27 -14.79 -6.35
C GLY A 74 -9.35 -14.54 -7.55
N GLU A 75 -9.87 -13.92 -8.60
CA GLU A 75 -9.14 -13.40 -9.75
C GLU A 75 -8.10 -12.32 -9.32
N CYS A 76 -7.21 -11.93 -10.22
CA CYS A 76 -6.25 -10.85 -9.97
C CYS A 76 -6.88 -9.47 -10.23
N ASP A 77 -6.48 -8.45 -9.48
CA ASP A 77 -7.04 -7.09 -9.57
C ASP A 77 -6.67 -6.34 -10.86
N ALA A 78 -5.60 -6.77 -11.52
CA ALA A 78 -5.12 -6.26 -12.80
C ALA A 78 -4.74 -7.41 -13.74
N VAL A 79 -5.42 -7.51 -14.87
CA VAL A 79 -5.29 -8.60 -15.83
C VAL A 79 -4.92 -8.06 -17.21
N SER A 80 -3.99 -8.73 -17.86
CA SER A 80 -3.71 -8.65 -19.30
C SER A 80 -3.46 -10.07 -19.83
N ASP A 81 -3.43 -10.25 -21.14
CA ASP A 81 -3.16 -11.56 -21.75
C ASP A 81 -1.78 -12.12 -21.38
N ALA A 82 -0.79 -11.23 -21.22
CA ALA A 82 0.60 -11.61 -20.96
C ALA A 82 0.95 -11.67 -19.47
N TYR A 83 0.23 -10.93 -18.63
CA TYR A 83 0.60 -10.76 -17.23
C TYR A 83 -0.61 -10.44 -16.34
N GLN A 84 -0.59 -10.94 -15.11
CA GLN A 84 -1.61 -10.69 -14.11
C GLN A 84 -0.96 -10.29 -12.78
N LEU A 85 -1.60 -9.38 -12.06
CA LEU A 85 -1.09 -8.78 -10.84
C LEU A 85 -2.24 -8.61 -9.83
N ASP A 86 -1.99 -9.05 -8.61
CA ASP A 86 -2.94 -8.96 -7.49
C ASP A 86 -2.40 -7.96 -6.46
N PHE A 87 -3.26 -7.06 -6.02
CA PHE A 87 -2.93 -5.94 -5.16
C PHE A 87 -3.19 -6.31 -3.71
N LYS A 88 -2.25 -5.94 -2.84
CA LYS A 88 -2.38 -6.20 -1.40
C LYS A 88 -1.87 -5.00 -0.62
N LEU A 89 -2.74 -4.41 0.20
CA LEU A 89 -2.32 -3.39 1.16
C LEU A 89 -1.49 -4.03 2.28
N ILE A 90 -0.25 -3.59 2.45
CA ILE A 90 0.58 -3.97 3.60
C ILE A 90 0.28 -3.04 4.77
N PHE A 91 -0.94 -3.14 5.29
CA PHE A 91 -1.48 -2.31 6.36
C PHE A 91 -2.18 -3.16 7.42
N GLY A 92 -1.92 -2.86 8.70
CA GLY A 92 -2.41 -3.65 9.82
C GLY A 92 -3.93 -3.63 9.92
N LYS A 93 -4.57 -4.74 10.28
CA LYS A 93 -6.05 -4.80 10.36
C LYS A 93 -6.59 -3.91 11.46
N SER A 94 -5.93 -3.85 12.62
CA SER A 94 -6.29 -2.92 13.69
C SER A 94 -6.09 -1.46 13.27
N MET A 95 -4.99 -1.16 12.57
CA MET A 95 -4.74 0.19 12.04
C MET A 95 -5.77 0.58 10.98
N MET A 96 -6.09 -0.30 10.04
CA MET A 96 -7.15 -0.10 9.04
C MET A 96 -8.50 0.19 9.71
N ARG A 97 -8.85 -0.58 10.74
CA ARG A 97 -10.07 -0.34 11.53
C ARG A 97 -10.03 1.01 12.24
N ALA A 98 -8.92 1.35 12.88
CA ALA A 98 -8.75 2.62 13.58
C ALA A 98 -8.95 3.79 12.61
N VAL A 99 -8.25 3.78 11.48
CA VAL A 99 -8.36 4.80 10.42
C VAL A 99 -9.78 4.91 9.88
N SER A 100 -10.45 3.78 9.59
CA SER A 100 -11.83 3.77 9.10
C SER A 100 -12.84 4.37 10.10
N LEU A 101 -12.59 4.23 11.40
CA LEU A 101 -13.47 4.74 12.46
C LEU A 101 -13.20 6.20 12.81
N THR A 102 -11.96 6.67 12.68
CA THR A 102 -11.54 8.03 13.07
C THR A 102 -11.49 9.01 11.90
N SER A 103 -11.50 8.55 10.65
CA SER A 103 -11.54 9.43 9.47
C SER A 103 -12.95 9.93 9.19
N SER A 104 -13.05 11.17 8.72
CA SER A 104 -14.28 11.69 8.10
C SER A 104 -14.66 10.87 6.88
N ARG A 105 -15.95 10.84 6.56
CA ARG A 105 -16.44 10.34 5.27
C ARG A 105 -16.83 11.49 4.37
N ARG A 106 -16.77 11.25 3.07
CA ARG A 106 -17.24 12.16 2.04
C ARG A 106 -18.31 11.46 1.23
N VAL A 107 -19.46 12.11 1.12
CA VAL A 107 -20.59 11.65 0.32
C VAL A 107 -20.76 12.60 -0.85
N SER A 108 -20.71 12.09 -2.08
CA SER A 108 -20.87 12.88 -3.30
C SER A 108 -22.10 12.45 -4.10
N ASP A 109 -22.91 13.42 -4.53
CA ASP A 109 -23.97 13.22 -5.53
C ASP A 109 -24.16 14.50 -6.33
N ARG A 110 -24.40 14.34 -7.64
CA ARG A 110 -24.68 15.45 -8.58
C ARG A 110 -23.73 16.65 -8.47
N GLY A 111 -22.45 16.39 -8.17
CA GLY A 111 -21.41 17.42 -8.06
C GLY A 111 -21.36 18.16 -6.72
N ILE A 112 -22.18 17.78 -5.73
CA ILE A 112 -22.09 18.26 -4.35
C ILE A 112 -21.38 17.19 -3.52
N THR A 113 -20.34 17.59 -2.77
CA THR A 113 -19.63 16.72 -1.83
C THR A 113 -19.85 17.22 -0.41
N LEU A 114 -20.40 16.37 0.44
CA LEU A 114 -20.62 16.63 1.87
C LEU A 114 -19.59 15.87 2.69
N GLU A 115 -18.98 16.55 3.66
CA GLU A 115 -18.14 15.90 4.67
C GLU A 115 -19.00 15.50 5.88
N GLN A 116 -18.98 14.22 6.20
CA GLN A 116 -19.58 13.64 7.39
C GLN A 116 -18.49 13.35 8.41
N LEU A 117 -18.76 13.73 9.66
CA LEU A 117 -17.84 13.48 10.76
C LEU A 117 -17.61 11.97 10.97
N CYS A 118 -16.46 11.63 11.56
CA CYS A 118 -16.05 10.26 11.82
C CYS A 118 -17.05 9.50 12.73
N ARG A 119 -17.04 8.16 12.71
CA ARG A 119 -18.00 7.35 13.53
C ARG A 119 -17.63 7.33 15.01
N SER A 120 -16.34 7.43 15.33
CA SER A 120 -15.86 7.32 16.70
C SER A 120 -15.63 8.70 17.32
N HIS A 121 -16.61 9.16 18.11
CA HIS A 121 -16.49 10.40 18.87
C HIS A 121 -16.02 10.20 20.33
N VAL A 122 -15.93 8.96 20.81
CA VAL A 122 -15.93 8.69 22.27
C VAL A 122 -14.86 7.69 22.74
N LYS A 123 -14.32 6.82 21.88
CA LYS A 123 -13.34 5.80 22.30
C LYS A 123 -12.05 5.89 21.52
N GLU A 124 -10.94 5.96 22.25
CA GLU A 124 -9.58 5.82 21.72
C GLU A 124 -9.48 4.55 20.87
N GLN A 125 -8.91 4.69 19.68
CA GLN A 125 -8.66 3.57 18.78
C GLN A 125 -7.17 3.24 18.80
N ARG A 126 -6.85 1.96 19.01
CA ARG A 126 -5.47 1.45 18.95
C ARG A 126 -5.25 0.73 17.63
N GLY A 127 -4.16 1.07 16.96
CA GLY A 127 -3.71 0.41 15.74
C GLY A 127 -2.24 -0.02 15.86
N LEU A 128 -1.94 -1.25 15.44
CA LEU A 128 -0.58 -1.78 15.42
C LEU A 128 0.12 -1.42 14.11
N ARG A 129 1.42 -1.10 14.21
CA ARG A 129 2.26 -0.78 13.05
C ARG A 129 2.96 -2.05 12.57
N LEU A 130 2.49 -2.61 11.45
CA LEU A 130 3.04 -3.86 10.90
C LEU A 130 4.56 -3.83 10.71
N HIS A 131 5.11 -2.76 10.13
CA HIS A 131 6.57 -2.66 9.90
C HIS A 131 7.38 -2.80 11.20
N ALA A 132 6.88 -2.26 12.32
CA ALA A 132 7.55 -2.33 13.61
C ALA A 132 7.50 -3.73 14.21
N ILE A 133 6.40 -4.45 14.01
CA ILE A 133 6.26 -5.85 14.45
C ILE A 133 7.16 -6.76 13.62
N LEU A 134 7.08 -6.63 12.29
CA LEU A 134 7.69 -7.56 11.35
C LEU A 134 9.22 -7.45 11.31
N ARG A 135 9.77 -6.26 11.56
CA ARG A 135 11.21 -6.03 11.73
C ARG A 135 11.84 -6.99 12.74
N ASP A 136 11.12 -7.29 13.82
CA ASP A 136 11.62 -8.09 14.95
C ASP A 136 11.36 -9.61 14.77
N TYR A 137 10.62 -10.01 13.74
CA TYR A 137 10.24 -11.40 13.56
C TYR A 137 11.25 -12.11 12.65
N SER A 138 11.79 -13.22 13.14
CA SER A 138 12.67 -14.08 12.34
C SER A 138 11.90 -14.83 11.25
N LEU A 139 12.61 -15.27 10.20
CA LEU A 139 12.04 -16.12 9.16
C LEU A 139 11.35 -17.37 9.74
N ALA A 140 12.01 -18.05 10.68
CA ALA A 140 11.47 -19.24 11.35
C ALA A 140 10.15 -18.95 12.08
N LYS A 141 10.05 -17.78 12.76
CA LYS A 141 8.82 -17.36 13.42
C LYS A 141 7.69 -17.14 12.42
N LEU A 142 7.97 -16.46 11.29
CA LEU A 142 6.95 -16.22 10.26
C LEU A 142 6.45 -17.51 9.62
N ASP A 143 7.34 -18.48 9.36
CA ASP A 143 6.96 -19.80 8.85
C ASP A 143 6.10 -20.58 9.87
N GLU A 144 6.40 -20.49 11.16
CA GLU A 144 5.57 -21.08 12.22
C GLU A 144 4.17 -20.46 12.27
N LEU A 145 4.06 -19.13 12.15
CA LEU A 145 2.78 -18.43 12.12
C LEU A 145 1.90 -18.85 10.92
N LEU A 146 2.51 -19.15 9.77
CA LEU A 146 1.79 -19.67 8.61
C LEU A 146 1.22 -21.06 8.84
N LYS A 147 1.99 -21.93 9.50
CA LYS A 147 1.60 -23.33 9.81
C LYS A 147 0.60 -23.43 10.95
N THR A 148 0.56 -22.45 11.85
CA THR A 148 -0.40 -22.40 12.94
C THR A 148 -1.83 -22.47 12.37
N GLU A 149 -2.72 -23.26 12.97
CA GLU A 149 -4.11 -23.42 12.49
C GLU A 149 -5.07 -22.43 13.15
N SER A 150 -4.90 -22.18 14.46
CA SER A 150 -5.83 -21.39 15.28
C SER A 150 -5.25 -20.05 15.75
N ASN A 151 -6.09 -19.01 15.76
CA ASN A 151 -5.73 -17.68 16.31
C ASN A 151 -5.88 -17.58 17.84
N LYS A 152 -6.47 -18.58 18.50
CA LYS A 152 -6.93 -18.45 19.91
C LYS A 152 -5.78 -18.12 20.87
N GLN A 153 -4.60 -18.70 20.65
CA GLN A 153 -3.42 -18.52 21.52
C GLN A 153 -2.44 -17.46 21.01
N LEU A 154 -2.66 -16.89 19.83
CA LEU A 154 -1.77 -15.89 19.25
C LEU A 154 -1.95 -14.53 19.94
N SER A 155 -0.83 -13.81 20.15
CA SER A 155 -0.83 -12.40 20.53
C SER A 155 -1.52 -11.53 19.47
N GLU A 156 -1.84 -10.27 19.79
CA GLU A 156 -2.42 -9.36 18.80
C GLU A 156 -1.45 -9.11 17.63
N GLU A 157 -0.16 -8.97 17.95
CA GLU A 157 0.92 -8.79 17.01
C GLU A 157 1.09 -10.01 16.09
N ASP A 158 1.05 -11.22 16.64
CA ASP A 158 1.14 -12.46 15.86
C ASP A 158 -0.07 -12.64 14.94
N ARG A 159 -1.28 -12.26 15.39
CA ARG A 159 -2.50 -12.30 14.56
C ARG A 159 -2.42 -11.33 13.39
N GLU A 160 -1.88 -10.13 13.62
CA GLU A 160 -1.64 -9.13 12.58
C GLU A 160 -0.62 -9.61 11.54
N ALA A 161 0.55 -10.07 12.01
CA ALA A 161 1.60 -10.61 11.16
C ALA A 161 1.10 -11.80 10.34
N ARG A 162 0.41 -12.76 10.98
CA ARG A 162 -0.21 -13.91 10.30
C ARG A 162 -1.28 -13.48 9.29
N GLY A 163 -2.05 -12.43 9.60
CA GLY A 163 -3.03 -11.85 8.69
C GLY A 163 -2.39 -11.36 7.40
N LEU A 164 -1.27 -10.62 7.51
CA LEU A 164 -0.51 -10.20 6.34
C LEU A 164 0.08 -11.40 5.59
N LEU A 165 0.77 -12.31 6.29
CA LEU A 165 1.40 -13.48 5.68
C LEU A 165 0.40 -14.28 4.85
N ARG A 166 -0.79 -14.56 5.39
CA ARG A 166 -1.86 -15.24 4.65
C ARG A 166 -2.29 -14.49 3.39
N SER A 167 -2.37 -13.16 3.45
CA SER A 167 -2.80 -12.34 2.30
C SER A 167 -1.78 -12.31 1.17
N ILE A 168 -0.51 -12.58 1.46
CA ILE A 168 0.57 -12.62 0.45
C ILE A 168 0.96 -14.05 0.05
N SER A 169 0.52 -15.07 0.79
CA SER A 169 0.84 -16.49 0.54
C SER A 169 0.04 -17.12 -0.61
N HIS A 170 -0.36 -16.35 -1.61
CA HIS A 170 -1.05 -16.84 -2.81
C HIS A 170 -0.07 -16.97 -3.99
N SER A 171 -0.28 -17.97 -4.86
CA SER A 171 0.53 -18.21 -6.06
C SER A 171 0.15 -17.25 -7.22
N LYS A 172 0.25 -15.95 -6.96
CA LYS A 172 0.00 -14.85 -7.89
C LYS A 172 1.19 -13.90 -7.93
N ASN A 173 1.34 -13.09 -8.99
CA ASN A 173 2.26 -11.96 -8.89
C ASN A 173 1.59 -10.89 -8.03
N LEU A 174 2.34 -10.27 -7.13
CA LEU A 174 1.78 -9.34 -6.14
C LEU A 174 2.35 -7.93 -6.30
N LEU A 175 1.49 -6.93 -6.13
CA LEU A 175 1.90 -5.57 -5.83
C LEU A 175 1.46 -5.22 -4.41
N LEU A 176 2.44 -5.17 -3.52
CA LEU A 176 2.25 -4.82 -2.12
C LEU A 176 2.26 -3.29 -1.98
N ILE A 177 1.13 -2.71 -1.61
CA ILE A 177 0.99 -1.26 -1.51
C ILE A 177 1.16 -0.85 -0.05
N TYR A 178 2.22 -0.09 0.23
CA TYR A 178 2.42 0.57 1.51
C TYR A 178 1.80 1.97 1.47
N PRO A 179 0.69 2.23 2.19
CA PRO A 179 -0.06 3.47 2.08
C PRO A 179 0.61 4.61 2.88
N CYS A 180 1.92 4.80 2.69
CA CYS A 180 2.70 5.85 3.31
C CYS A 180 3.47 6.63 2.26
N ARG A 181 3.48 7.95 2.44
CA ARG A 181 4.37 8.88 1.75
C ARG A 181 5.63 9.09 2.58
N PHE A 182 6.76 9.01 1.92
CA PHE A 182 8.08 9.32 2.45
C PHE A 182 8.53 10.69 1.98
N GLU A 183 9.18 11.43 2.87
CA GLU A 183 9.71 12.77 2.65
C GLU A 183 11.08 12.89 3.34
N GLY A 184 12.01 13.59 2.70
CA GLY A 184 13.34 13.84 3.27
C GLY A 184 13.36 15.14 4.08
N ILE A 185 13.98 15.11 5.26
CA ILE A 185 14.36 16.34 5.96
C ILE A 185 15.50 17.00 5.17
N ASP A 186 15.28 18.24 4.74
CA ASP A 186 16.24 19.09 4.01
C ASP A 186 16.76 18.48 2.69
N ARG A 187 15.83 18.12 1.78
CA ARG A 187 16.11 17.57 0.42
C ARG A 187 17.18 16.48 0.48
N LEU A 188 16.85 15.35 1.11
CA LEU A 188 17.70 14.16 1.16
C LEU A 188 18.00 13.70 -0.29
N PRO A 189 19.26 13.78 -0.78
CA PRO A 189 19.59 13.49 -2.19
C PRO A 189 19.33 12.04 -2.61
N GLU A 190 19.20 11.13 -1.64
CA GLU A 190 19.01 9.68 -1.81
C GLU A 190 17.75 9.20 -1.07
N LEU A 191 16.67 9.98 -1.17
CA LEU A 191 15.43 9.73 -0.45
C LEU A 191 14.82 8.36 -0.80
N GLU A 192 14.75 8.01 -2.08
CA GLU A 192 14.18 6.74 -2.52
C GLU A 192 15.05 5.55 -2.09
N GLU A 193 16.38 5.66 -2.21
CA GLU A 193 17.32 4.62 -1.78
C GLU A 193 17.22 4.37 -0.28
N THR A 194 17.15 5.44 0.51
CA THR A 194 16.97 5.37 1.96
C THR A 194 15.62 4.75 2.32
N ALA A 195 14.54 5.15 1.65
CA ALA A 195 13.21 4.57 1.86
C ALA A 195 13.17 3.08 1.48
N ASN A 196 13.79 2.70 0.35
CA ASN A 196 13.90 1.32 -0.10
C ASN A 196 14.67 0.45 0.91
N ALA A 197 15.80 0.96 1.42
CA ALA A 197 16.59 0.27 2.43
C ALA A 197 15.82 0.12 3.76
N ALA A 198 15.10 1.15 4.20
CA ALA A 198 14.26 1.12 5.39
C ALA A 198 13.10 0.12 5.26
N LEU A 199 12.37 0.15 4.14
CA LEU A 199 11.28 -0.78 3.86
C LEU A 199 11.80 -2.21 3.74
N TYR A 200 12.93 -2.42 3.08
CA TYR A 200 13.54 -3.75 3.02
C TYR A 200 13.93 -4.25 4.41
N TYR A 201 14.55 -3.41 5.25
CA TYR A 201 14.90 -3.78 6.61
C TYR A 201 13.68 -4.23 7.43
N ASP A 202 12.54 -3.53 7.27
CA ASP A 202 11.30 -3.83 7.99
C ASP A 202 10.56 -5.07 7.49
N PHE A 203 10.59 -5.32 6.17
CA PHE A 203 9.79 -6.36 5.54
C PHE A 203 10.62 -7.56 5.00
N ARG A 204 11.95 -7.57 5.14
CA ARG A 204 12.84 -8.59 4.55
C ARG A 204 12.38 -10.02 4.78
N ASN A 205 12.05 -10.37 6.02
CA ASN A 205 11.71 -11.75 6.35
C ASN A 205 10.34 -12.14 5.77
N VAL A 206 9.41 -11.18 5.65
CA VAL A 206 8.11 -11.40 5.00
C VAL A 206 8.28 -11.61 3.49
N LEU A 207 9.15 -10.80 2.86
CA LEU A 207 9.50 -10.94 1.44
C LEU A 207 10.24 -12.27 1.18
N ASP A 208 11.10 -12.69 2.11
CA ASP A 208 11.83 -13.96 2.04
C ASP A 208 10.91 -15.17 2.15
N VAL A 209 9.96 -15.18 3.10
CA VAL A 209 8.91 -16.21 3.16
C VAL A 209 8.23 -16.30 1.80
N ARG A 210 7.79 -15.17 1.24
CA ARG A 210 7.08 -15.18 -0.04
C ARG A 210 7.94 -15.74 -1.18
N ARG A 211 9.22 -15.38 -1.24
CA ARG A 211 10.15 -15.90 -2.24
C ARG A 211 10.39 -17.40 -2.11
N ILE A 212 10.49 -17.91 -0.88
CA ILE A 212 10.70 -19.34 -0.61
C ILE A 212 9.48 -20.17 -1.01
N HIS A 213 8.28 -19.74 -0.62
CA HIS A 213 7.05 -20.50 -0.88
C HIS A 213 6.54 -20.37 -2.32
N HIS A 214 6.94 -19.30 -3.05
CA HIS A 214 6.44 -19.00 -4.39
C HIS A 214 7.55 -18.39 -5.29
N PRO A 215 8.63 -19.12 -5.57
CA PRO A 215 9.84 -18.59 -6.23
C PRO A 215 9.65 -18.15 -7.69
N GLY A 216 8.60 -18.63 -8.37
CA GLY A 216 8.28 -18.28 -9.76
C GLY A 216 7.29 -17.13 -9.92
N LYS A 217 7.02 -16.37 -8.85
CA LYS A 217 6.05 -15.27 -8.85
C LYS A 217 6.71 -13.98 -8.41
N ASP A 218 6.48 -12.91 -9.18
CA ASP A 218 7.00 -11.60 -8.85
C ASP A 218 6.31 -11.02 -7.61
N THR A 219 7.07 -10.29 -6.81
CA THR A 219 6.56 -9.50 -5.70
C THR A 219 7.13 -8.08 -5.83
N PHE A 220 6.23 -7.13 -6.03
CA PHE A 220 6.54 -5.71 -6.05
C PHE A 220 6.12 -5.09 -4.72
N LEU A 221 6.81 -4.02 -4.33
CA LEU A 221 6.42 -3.18 -3.20
C LEU A 221 6.36 -1.74 -3.68
N SER A 222 5.23 -1.08 -3.44
CA SER A 222 5.05 0.34 -3.72
C SER A 222 4.84 1.17 -2.47
N TYR A 223 5.24 2.43 -2.57
CA TYR A 223 5.04 3.48 -1.58
C TYR A 223 4.99 4.83 -2.32
N PHE A 224 4.80 5.92 -1.58
CA PHE A 224 4.73 7.26 -2.18
C PHE A 224 5.96 8.07 -1.81
N CYS A 225 6.51 8.79 -2.77
CA CYS A 225 7.61 9.73 -2.58
C CYS A 225 7.23 10.99 -3.35
N ASP A 226 7.17 12.13 -2.66
CA ASP A 226 6.61 13.37 -3.21
C ASP A 226 5.24 13.12 -3.90
N ASP A 227 5.17 13.36 -5.21
CA ASP A 227 3.99 13.23 -6.07
C ASP A 227 4.00 11.95 -6.92
N ARG A 228 4.79 10.96 -6.50
CA ARG A 228 4.99 9.72 -7.25
C ARG A 228 4.66 8.51 -6.41
N MET A 229 4.04 7.52 -7.04
CA MET A 229 4.06 6.15 -6.56
C MET A 229 5.37 5.52 -7.05
N VAL A 230 6.26 5.22 -6.12
CA VAL A 230 7.49 4.46 -6.39
C VAL A 230 7.14 2.98 -6.31
N VAL A 231 7.55 2.22 -7.32
CA VAL A 231 7.40 0.76 -7.37
C VAL A 231 8.79 0.14 -7.36
N THR A 232 8.97 -0.84 -6.49
CA THR A 232 10.20 -1.64 -6.39
C THR A 232 9.89 -3.10 -6.66
N ARG A 233 10.88 -3.85 -7.15
CA ARG A 233 10.83 -5.30 -7.25
C ARG A 233 11.62 -5.90 -6.09
N ALA A 234 11.00 -6.81 -5.35
CA ALA A 234 11.65 -7.51 -4.26
C ALA A 234 12.59 -8.60 -4.79
N SER A 235 13.79 -8.67 -4.20
CA SER A 235 14.79 -9.70 -4.47
C SER A 235 15.38 -10.22 -3.16
N GLY A 236 16.24 -11.25 -3.23
CA GLY A 236 16.98 -11.74 -2.06
C GLY A 236 18.02 -10.76 -1.50
N HIS A 237 18.30 -9.67 -2.22
CA HIS A 237 19.33 -8.70 -1.85
C HIS A 237 18.78 -7.32 -1.50
N GLY A 238 17.48 -7.08 -1.66
CA GLY A 238 16.89 -5.77 -1.44
C GLY A 238 15.64 -5.50 -2.27
N LEU A 239 15.17 -4.25 -2.17
CA LEU A 239 14.18 -3.66 -3.06
C LEU A 239 14.90 -2.87 -4.15
N SER A 240 14.84 -3.33 -5.40
CA SER A 240 15.36 -2.57 -6.54
C SER A 240 14.26 -1.72 -7.15
N LYS A 241 14.56 -0.46 -7.50
CA LYS A 241 13.60 0.41 -8.19
C LYS A 241 13.15 -0.26 -9.50
N PHE A 242 11.84 -0.32 -9.69
CA PHE A 242 11.21 -0.89 -10.88
C PHE A 242 10.64 0.22 -11.77
N ASP A 243 9.90 1.17 -11.19
CA ASP A 243 9.42 2.38 -11.86
C ASP A 243 9.01 3.45 -10.83
N ASP A 244 8.78 4.68 -11.27
CA ASP A 244 8.11 5.72 -10.50
C ASP A 244 7.08 6.47 -11.35
N ILE A 245 5.86 6.59 -10.82
CA ILE A 245 4.70 7.00 -11.59
C ILE A 245 4.07 8.21 -10.93
N MET A 246 3.98 9.32 -11.64
CA MET A 246 3.27 10.52 -11.17
C MET A 246 1.83 10.19 -10.79
N VAL A 247 1.42 10.47 -9.56
CA VAL A 247 0.07 10.15 -9.06
C VAL A 247 -1.02 10.88 -9.84
N ALA A 248 -0.68 12.05 -10.40
CA ALA A 248 -1.58 12.85 -11.21
C ALA A 248 -1.98 12.21 -12.54
N LYS A 249 -1.31 11.13 -12.97
CA LYS A 249 -1.72 10.34 -14.14
C LYS A 249 -2.96 9.48 -13.88
N SER A 250 -3.32 9.22 -12.62
CA SER A 250 -4.57 8.55 -12.31
C SER A 250 -5.71 9.56 -12.20
N ARG A 251 -6.73 9.40 -13.04
CA ARG A 251 -7.96 10.19 -12.98
C ARG A 251 -8.68 9.94 -11.66
N THR A 252 -8.73 8.70 -11.20
CA THR A 252 -9.38 8.31 -9.94
C THR A 252 -8.68 8.94 -8.74
N TYR A 253 -7.34 8.89 -8.69
CA TYR A 253 -6.55 9.58 -7.66
C TYR A 253 -6.82 11.08 -7.65
N MET A 254 -6.81 11.71 -8.84
CA MET A 254 -7.05 13.14 -9.00
C MET A 254 -8.46 13.55 -8.59
N ASP A 255 -9.48 12.72 -8.85
CA ASP A 255 -10.84 13.03 -8.41
C ASP A 255 -11.02 12.92 -6.90
N ILE A 256 -10.37 11.93 -6.27
CA ILE A 256 -10.31 11.83 -4.81
C ILE A 256 -9.66 13.09 -4.22
N MET A 257 -8.54 13.54 -4.78
CA MET A 257 -7.89 14.79 -4.34
C MET A 257 -8.79 16.01 -4.57
N ARG A 258 -9.48 16.12 -5.71
CA ARG A 258 -10.40 17.22 -6.01
C ARG A 258 -11.47 17.39 -4.93
N MET A 259 -12.04 16.28 -4.45
CA MET A 259 -13.08 16.29 -3.44
C MET A 259 -12.56 16.45 -2.01
N ARG A 260 -11.32 16.05 -1.74
CA ARG A 260 -10.74 16.02 -0.39
C ARG A 260 -9.89 17.24 -0.07
N ASP A 261 -9.06 17.66 -1.01
CA ASP A 261 -8.13 18.78 -0.87
C ASP A 261 -7.99 19.48 -2.23
N PRO A 262 -8.89 20.44 -2.53
CA PRO A 262 -8.84 21.19 -3.78
C PRO A 262 -7.51 21.91 -4.00
N GLY A 263 -6.81 22.30 -2.94
CA GLY A 263 -5.50 22.95 -3.03
C GLY A 263 -4.44 21.99 -3.55
N GLU A 264 -4.37 20.79 -2.96
CA GLU A 264 -3.49 19.71 -3.41
C GLU A 264 -3.82 19.27 -4.84
N TYR A 265 -5.12 19.16 -5.17
CA TYR A 265 -5.55 18.88 -6.55
C TYR A 265 -5.03 19.92 -7.55
N GLN A 266 -5.17 21.21 -7.25
CA GLN A 266 -4.65 22.29 -8.11
C GLN A 266 -3.13 22.28 -8.21
N ARG A 267 -2.42 21.84 -7.15
CA ARG A 267 -0.97 21.66 -7.19
C ARG A 267 -0.58 20.51 -8.12
N LEU A 268 -1.23 19.35 -7.98
CA LEU A 268 -0.98 18.16 -8.79
C LEU A 268 -1.33 18.38 -10.26
N LEU A 269 -2.38 19.13 -10.56
CA LEU A 269 -2.76 19.50 -11.94
C LEU A 269 -1.66 20.24 -12.70
N LYS A 270 -0.76 20.95 -12.01
CA LYS A 270 0.35 21.68 -12.65
C LYS A 270 1.51 20.76 -13.07
N LEU A 271 1.46 19.48 -12.71
CA LEU A 271 2.51 18.49 -12.97
C LEU A 271 2.22 17.60 -14.18
N VAL A 272 1.05 17.78 -14.82
CA VAL A 272 0.55 17.02 -15.97
C VAL A 272 0.37 17.95 -17.15
#